data_AF-A0AAN6D801-F1
#
_entry.id   AF-A0AAN6D801-F1
#
_cell.length_a   1.000
_cell.length_b   1.000
_cell.length_c   1.000
_cell.angle_alpha   90.00
_cell.angle_beta   90.00
_cell.angle_gamma   90.00
#
_symmetry.space_group_name_H-M   'P 1'
#
loop_
_entity.id
_entity.type
_entity.pdbx_description
1 polymer ?
#
loop_
_entity_poly.entity_id
_entity_poly.type
_entity_poly.pdbx_seq_one_letter_code
_entity_poly.pdbx_strand_id
1 'polypeptide(L)'
;MGTTLLSLLDPKEPRRTKIESVDAVVDFTPGNLYDIACVPGTIAQWDILFGLLDHGTRSAIISAHSHIPWHNFKGDKTNIDLFRVDSLTNLIFLVQNLDFSPYKLVILDDFHSLYQFALTNLRDRRRSETQRYKRDANGHRKDQQSPSRKLQLVIQSLLLLLSNECQKHDLIVITTGKMVNMSQRFFSKSRPASTQEEEEDTSVLQQIMVPILPLNGPWSGQYAKRLVLYKDWVKDGNQAGLDKSLTIVDYIQLMEKNQMRVCPQFLCIASNNGERTLQSGWW
;
A
#
# COMPACT_ATOMS: atom_id res chain seq x y z
N MET A 1 21.85 5.20 33.03
CA MET A 1 21.11 6.46 32.75
C MET A 1 19.64 6.09 32.70
N GLY A 2 18.87 6.52 33.71
CA GLY A 2 17.48 6.10 33.87
C GLY A 2 16.56 6.88 32.95
N THR A 3 15.91 6.20 32.01
CA THR A 3 14.69 6.67 31.37
C THR A 3 13.61 6.69 32.43
N THR A 4 13.25 7.88 32.91
CA THR A 4 12.09 8.08 33.78
C THR A 4 10.84 7.62 33.04
N LEU A 5 10.06 6.73 33.67
CA LEU A 5 8.76 6.20 33.20
C LEU A 5 7.77 7.27 32.70
N LEU A 6 7.99 8.54 33.07
CA LEU A 6 7.21 9.70 32.62
C LEU A 6 7.47 10.09 31.15
N SER A 7 8.67 9.85 30.60
CA SER A 7 8.98 10.13 29.18
C SER A 7 8.28 9.18 28.20
N LEU A 8 7.69 8.09 28.69
CA LEU A 8 6.85 7.16 27.92
C LEU A 8 5.38 7.61 27.85
N LEU A 9 5.00 8.66 28.60
CA LEU A 9 3.62 9.14 28.73
C LEU A 9 3.37 10.48 28.03
N ASP A 10 4.41 11.15 27.52
CA ASP A 10 4.21 12.36 26.73
C ASP A 10 3.59 11.99 25.38
N PRO A 11 2.45 12.59 25.01
CA PRO A 11 1.82 12.32 23.72
C PRO A 11 2.78 12.75 22.61
N LYS A 12 3.20 11.79 21.79
CA LYS A 12 4.03 12.05 20.61
C LYS A 12 3.22 12.87 19.62
N GLU A 13 3.74 14.05 19.26
CA GLU A 13 3.08 14.90 18.27
C GLU A 13 3.12 14.25 16.88
N PRO A 14 1.97 14.07 16.21
CA PRO A 14 1.95 13.54 14.85
C PRO A 14 2.59 14.51 13.85
N ARG A 15 3.37 13.96 12.93
CA ARG A 15 3.91 14.70 11.79
C ARG A 15 2.77 15.00 10.81
N ARG A 16 2.51 16.28 10.55
CA ARG A 16 1.42 16.71 9.68
C ARG A 16 1.82 16.72 8.20
N THR A 17 0.87 16.42 7.34
CA THR A 17 0.97 16.66 5.91
C THR A 17 0.61 18.12 5.60
N LYS A 18 0.41 18.46 4.32
CA LYS A 18 -0.20 19.73 3.88
C LYS A 18 -1.64 19.53 3.37
N ILE A 19 -2.22 18.36 3.65
CA ILE A 19 -3.52 17.92 3.17
C ILE A 19 -4.39 17.61 4.39
N GLU A 20 -5.22 18.58 4.79
CA GLU A 20 -6.03 18.51 6.01
C GLU A 20 -6.92 17.25 6.08
N SER A 21 -7.48 16.82 4.94
CA SER A 21 -8.27 15.59 4.86
C SER A 21 -7.48 14.35 5.30
N VAL A 22 -6.22 14.26 4.90
CA VAL A 22 -5.34 13.13 5.24
C VAL A 22 -4.95 13.22 6.72
N ASP A 23 -4.60 14.42 7.21
CA ASP A 23 -4.23 14.63 8.61
C ASP A 23 -5.36 14.40 9.60
N ALA A 24 -6.61 14.51 9.15
CA ALA A 24 -7.80 14.20 9.95
C ALA A 24 -7.99 12.69 10.17
N VAL A 25 -7.53 11.85 9.23
CA VAL A 25 -7.73 10.38 9.28
C VAL A 25 -6.44 9.62 9.59
N VAL A 26 -5.28 10.17 9.29
CA VAL A 26 -3.96 9.59 9.53
C VAL A 26 -3.14 10.58 10.35
N ASP A 27 -2.98 10.24 11.61
CA ASP A 27 -1.98 10.80 12.51
C ASP A 27 -0.67 10.04 12.27
N PHE A 28 0.27 10.64 11.52
CA PHE A 28 1.60 10.07 11.34
C PHE A 28 2.43 10.25 12.61
N THR A 29 2.11 9.45 13.62
CA THR A 29 2.68 9.47 14.95
C THR A 29 4.00 8.69 14.97
N PRO A 30 5.11 9.28 15.47
CA PRO A 30 6.37 8.59 15.66
C PRO A 30 6.24 7.28 16.44
N GLY A 31 7.05 6.28 16.10
CA GLY A 31 6.92 4.92 16.64
C GLY A 31 6.09 3.96 15.80
N ASN A 32 5.55 4.41 14.67
CA ASN A 32 4.64 3.62 13.84
C ASN A 32 5.11 3.43 12.40
N LEU A 33 4.58 2.38 11.78
CA LEU A 33 4.77 2.03 10.38
C LEU A 33 3.47 2.28 9.60
N TYR A 34 3.57 2.92 8.44
CA TYR A 34 2.43 3.27 7.57
C TYR A 34 2.62 2.71 6.17
N ASP A 35 1.51 2.46 5.49
CA ASP A 35 1.50 2.00 4.09
C ASP A 35 0.74 3.00 3.22
N ILE A 36 1.27 3.31 2.03
CA ILE A 36 0.58 4.11 1.02
C ILE A 36 0.60 3.36 -0.32
N ALA A 37 -0.54 2.79 -0.69
CA ALA A 37 -0.76 2.22 -2.01
C ALA A 37 -1.42 3.25 -2.92
N CYS A 38 -1.02 3.37 -4.17
CA CYS A 38 -1.57 4.37 -5.09
C CYS A 38 -1.92 3.82 -6.48
N VAL A 39 -2.97 4.36 -7.09
CA VAL A 39 -3.26 4.13 -8.52
C VAL A 39 -2.08 4.63 -9.35
N PRO A 40 -1.58 3.86 -10.34
CA PRO A 40 -0.54 4.32 -11.24
C PRO A 40 -0.85 5.69 -11.88
N GLY A 41 0.15 6.58 -11.93
CA GLY A 41 0.01 7.90 -12.54
C GLY A 41 -0.68 8.95 -11.67
N THR A 42 -0.82 8.70 -10.35
CA THR A 42 -1.19 9.75 -9.40
C THR A 42 0.06 10.39 -8.77
N ILE A 43 0.03 11.71 -8.60
CA ILE A 43 1.07 12.46 -7.85
C ILE A 43 0.71 12.63 -6.37
N ALA A 44 -0.54 12.33 -5.99
CA ALA A 44 -1.08 12.51 -4.64
C ALA A 44 -0.23 11.83 -3.54
N GLN A 45 0.41 10.70 -3.87
CA GLN A 45 1.35 10.05 -2.97
C GLN A 45 2.50 11.01 -2.59
N TRP A 46 3.10 11.67 -3.58
CA TRP A 46 4.21 12.59 -3.36
C TRP A 46 3.77 13.88 -2.67
N ASP A 47 2.54 14.35 -2.88
CA ASP A 47 2.02 15.51 -2.16
C ASP A 47 1.95 15.24 -0.64
N ILE A 48 1.52 14.03 -0.25
CA ILE A 48 1.55 13.56 1.15
C ILE A 48 3.00 13.47 1.65
N LEU A 49 3.86 12.75 0.92
CA LEU A 49 5.24 12.49 1.34
C LEU A 49 6.07 13.78 1.44
N PHE A 50 5.87 14.74 0.54
CA PHE A 50 6.54 16.04 0.59
C PHE A 50 6.03 16.91 1.73
N GLY A 51 4.74 16.85 2.06
CA GLY A 51 4.22 17.48 3.28
C GLY A 51 4.91 16.93 4.53
N LEU A 52 5.11 15.61 4.58
CA LEU A 52 5.84 14.97 5.67
C LEU A 52 7.32 15.33 5.66
N LEU A 53 8.01 15.36 4.52
CA LEU A 53 9.44 15.67 4.48
C LEU A 53 9.78 17.11 4.94
N ASP A 54 8.85 18.05 4.80
CA ASP A 54 9.04 19.48 5.07
C ASP A 54 8.89 19.86 6.56
N HIS A 55 9.57 19.15 7.47
CA HIS A 55 9.56 19.42 8.93
C HIS A 55 10.94 19.78 9.50
N GLY A 56 11.92 20.09 8.65
CA GLY A 56 13.27 20.49 9.09
C GLY A 56 14.04 19.41 9.87
N THR A 57 13.58 18.16 9.84
CA THR A 57 14.24 17.01 10.49
C THR A 57 14.87 16.09 9.46
N ARG A 58 15.97 15.45 9.84
CA ARG A 58 16.67 14.53 8.96
C ARG A 58 15.79 13.34 8.61
N SER A 59 15.70 13.03 7.32
CA SER A 59 14.82 12.00 6.77
C SER A 59 15.60 11.15 5.76
N ALA A 60 15.21 9.89 5.59
CA ALA A 60 15.76 9.02 4.56
C ALA A 60 14.69 8.64 3.54
N ILE A 61 15.06 8.59 2.27
CA ILE A 61 14.28 7.95 1.22
C ILE A 61 15.11 6.80 0.66
N ILE A 62 14.62 5.58 0.81
CA ILE A 62 15.16 4.40 0.17
C ILE A 62 14.32 4.16 -1.08
N SER A 63 14.84 4.56 -2.23
CA SER A 63 14.14 4.58 -3.49
C SER A 63 14.53 3.43 -4.42
N ALA A 64 13.54 2.73 -4.96
CA ALA A 64 13.70 1.59 -5.84
C ALA A 64 13.64 2.00 -7.32
N HIS A 65 12.45 1.91 -7.92
CA HIS A 65 12.21 2.09 -9.36
C HIS A 65 11.46 3.37 -9.69
N SER A 66 11.10 4.15 -8.69
CA SER A 66 10.28 5.35 -8.79
C SER A 66 11.12 6.59 -9.09
N HIS A 67 10.62 7.40 -10.02
CA HIS A 67 11.11 8.75 -10.21
C HIS A 67 10.47 9.66 -9.17
N ILE A 68 11.30 10.29 -8.33
CA ILE A 68 10.86 11.25 -7.32
C ILE A 68 10.65 12.60 -8.02
N PRO A 69 9.43 13.19 -8.00
CA PRO A 69 9.14 14.47 -8.65
C PRO A 69 9.67 15.65 -7.83
N TRP A 70 10.99 15.74 -7.69
CA TRP A 70 11.70 16.75 -6.89
C TRP A 70 11.42 18.21 -7.26
N HIS A 71 10.84 18.46 -8.43
CA HIS A 71 10.40 19.79 -8.86
C HIS A 71 9.17 20.28 -8.08
N ASN A 72 8.38 19.37 -7.51
CA ASN A 72 7.23 19.69 -6.66
C ASN A 72 7.60 19.85 -5.18
N PHE A 73 8.81 19.42 -4.79
CA PHE A 73 9.28 19.55 -3.42
C PHE A 73 9.84 20.96 -3.18
N LYS A 74 9.20 21.69 -2.25
CA LYS A 74 9.59 23.06 -1.87
C LYS A 74 10.42 23.15 -0.59
N GLY A 75 10.63 22.03 0.10
CA GLY A 75 11.40 21.97 1.35
C GLY A 75 12.91 21.85 1.12
N ASP A 76 13.66 21.82 2.22
CA ASP A 76 15.11 21.69 2.19
C ASP A 76 15.56 20.24 1.93
N LYS A 77 16.25 20.02 0.81
CA LYS A 77 16.77 18.70 0.39
C LYS A 77 18.01 18.29 1.15
N THR A 78 18.71 19.21 1.82
CA THR A 78 19.96 18.89 2.54
C THR A 78 19.72 17.98 3.75
N ASN A 79 18.49 17.96 4.27
CA ASN A 79 18.07 17.10 5.36
C ASN A 79 17.54 15.73 4.89
N ILE A 80 17.67 15.41 3.60
CA ILE A 80 17.14 14.17 3.02
C ILE A 80 18.28 13.32 2.47
N ASP A 81 18.53 12.19 3.12
CA ASP A 81 19.45 11.17 2.59
C ASP A 81 18.68 10.28 1.60
N LEU A 82 19.22 10.12 0.39
CA LEU A 82 18.63 9.29 -0.67
C LEU A 82 19.48 8.04 -0.91
N PHE A 83 18.90 6.88 -0.66
CA PHE A 83 19.48 5.59 -0.97
C PHE A 83 18.77 4.99 -2.18
N ARG A 84 19.52 4.33 -3.08
CA ARG A 84 18.94 3.63 -4.23
C ARG A 84 19.12 2.13 -4.07
N VAL A 85 18.05 1.39 -4.31
CA VAL A 85 18.04 -0.08 -4.26
C VAL A 85 17.38 -0.63 -5.53
N ASP A 86 17.88 -1.72 -6.08
CA ASP A 86 17.34 -2.35 -7.30
C ASP A 86 16.53 -3.63 -7.02
N SER A 87 16.64 -4.15 -5.80
CA SER A 87 16.13 -5.47 -5.43
C SER A 87 15.73 -5.54 -3.97
N LEU A 88 14.82 -6.45 -3.66
CA LEU A 88 14.36 -6.69 -2.30
C LEU A 88 15.52 -7.13 -1.39
N THR A 89 16.50 -7.87 -1.91
CA THR A 89 17.69 -8.27 -1.17
C THR A 89 18.53 -7.05 -0.77
N ASN A 90 18.76 -6.12 -1.71
CA ASN A 90 19.52 -4.90 -1.43
C ASN A 90 18.79 -4.01 -0.41
N LEU A 91 17.47 -3.95 -0.48
CA LEU A 91 16.66 -3.29 0.56
C LEU A 91 16.85 -3.95 1.93
N ILE A 92 16.75 -5.28 2.02
CA ILE A 92 16.90 -6.00 3.30
C ILE A 92 18.29 -5.75 3.89
N PHE A 93 19.34 -5.85 3.07
CA PHE A 93 20.71 -5.60 3.52
C PHE A 93 20.88 -4.15 4.00
N LEU A 94 20.36 -3.18 3.26
CA LEU A 94 20.42 -1.78 3.67
C LEU A 94 19.69 -1.55 5.01
N VAL A 95 18.45 -2.03 5.15
CA VAL A 95 17.67 -1.87 6.38
C VAL A 95 18.35 -2.53 7.59
N GLN A 96 19.03 -3.65 7.40
CA GLN A 96 19.74 -4.33 8.50
C GLN A 96 21.00 -3.58 8.97
N ASN A 97 21.58 -2.73 8.12
CA ASN A 97 22.86 -2.06 8.40
C ASN A 97 22.73 -0.53 8.53
N LEU A 98 21.55 0.03 8.23
CA LEU A 98 21.30 1.46 8.34
C LEU A 98 21.19 1.86 9.81
N ASP A 99 21.90 2.92 10.20
CA ASP A 99 21.66 3.58 11.49
C ASP A 99 20.39 4.44 11.37
N PHE A 100 19.34 4.04 12.10
CA PHE A 100 18.06 4.75 12.13
C PHE A 100 18.05 5.95 13.10
N SER A 101 19.04 6.06 13.99
CA SER A 101 19.07 7.08 15.03
C SER A 101 19.01 8.54 14.55
N PRO A 102 19.59 8.94 13.39
CA PRO A 102 19.52 10.33 12.97
C PRO A 102 18.19 10.68 12.30
N TYR A 103 17.35 9.70 11.92
CA TYR A 103 16.18 9.93 11.10
C TYR A 103 14.89 10.06 11.92
N LYS A 104 14.04 11.02 11.54
CA LYS A 104 12.65 11.12 12.06
C LYS A 104 11.60 10.58 11.09
N LEU A 105 11.98 10.39 9.82
CA LEU A 105 11.14 9.80 8.80
C LEU A 105 12.00 8.96 7.85
N VAL A 106 11.54 7.75 7.55
CA VAL A 106 12.13 6.88 6.53
C VAL A 106 11.04 6.44 5.57
N ILE A 107 11.23 6.71 4.28
CA ILE A 107 10.31 6.34 3.21
C ILE A 107 10.94 5.21 2.40
N LEU A 108 10.25 4.06 2.31
CA LEU A 108 10.59 2.93 1.46
C LEU A 108 9.71 2.96 0.20
N ASP A 109 10.24 3.50 -0.89
CA ASP A 109 9.51 3.76 -2.13
C ASP A 109 10.20 3.11 -3.32
N ASP A 110 9.64 2.33 -4.21
CA ASP A 110 8.34 1.67 -4.32
C ASP A 110 8.51 0.22 -3.77
N PHE A 111 8.28 0.05 -2.47
CA PHE A 111 8.44 -1.22 -1.75
C PHE A 111 7.56 -2.33 -2.34
N HIS A 112 6.33 -1.97 -2.73
CA HIS A 112 5.40 -2.96 -3.28
C HIS A 112 5.92 -3.53 -4.60
N SER A 113 6.47 -2.70 -5.48
CA SER A 113 7.07 -3.17 -6.73
C SER A 113 8.26 -4.11 -6.49
N LEU A 114 9.09 -3.87 -5.47
CA LEU A 114 10.16 -4.81 -5.09
C LEU A 114 9.61 -6.18 -4.69
N TYR A 115 8.54 -6.19 -3.90
CA TYR A 115 7.85 -7.43 -3.52
C TYR A 115 7.21 -8.13 -4.73
N GLN A 116 6.54 -7.38 -5.61
CA GLN A 116 5.93 -7.93 -6.82
C GLN A 116 6.98 -8.54 -7.75
N PHE A 117 8.11 -7.86 -7.96
CA PHE A 117 9.20 -8.36 -8.79
C PHE A 117 9.75 -9.68 -8.23
N ALA A 118 9.97 -9.75 -6.91
CA ALA A 118 10.39 -10.99 -6.25
C ALA A 118 9.35 -12.12 -6.42
N LEU A 119 8.05 -11.82 -6.29
CA LEU A 119 6.98 -12.79 -6.53
C LEU A 119 6.93 -13.29 -7.97
N THR A 120 7.06 -12.41 -8.95
CA THR A 120 7.04 -12.75 -10.38
C THR A 120 8.21 -13.66 -10.73
N ASN A 121 9.42 -13.32 -10.29
CA ASN A 121 10.61 -14.15 -10.48
C ASN A 121 10.45 -15.57 -9.88
N LEU A 122 9.78 -15.70 -8.73
CA LEU A 122 9.47 -16.99 -8.13
C LEU A 122 8.42 -17.79 -8.92
N ARG A 123 7.47 -17.12 -9.58
CA ARG A 123 6.44 -17.77 -10.41
C ARG A 123 7.01 -18.24 -11.75
N ASP A 124 7.84 -17.43 -12.40
CA ASP A 124 8.43 -17.77 -13.70
C ASP A 124 9.38 -18.96 -13.58
N ARG A 125 10.18 -19.03 -12.50
CA ARG A 125 11.00 -20.22 -12.20
C ARG A 125 10.20 -21.50 -12.01
N ARG A 126 8.97 -21.43 -11.48
CA ARG A 126 8.09 -22.61 -11.39
C ARG A 126 7.52 -23.05 -12.73
N ARG A 127 7.41 -22.15 -13.71
CA ARG A 127 6.91 -22.49 -15.05
C ARG A 127 8.02 -23.09 -15.92
N SER A 128 9.27 -22.65 -15.73
CA SER A 128 10.42 -23.20 -16.45
C SER A 128 10.90 -24.53 -15.87
N GLU A 129 10.79 -24.75 -14.56
CA GLU A 129 11.02 -26.04 -13.94
C GLU A 129 9.75 -26.88 -14.00
N THR A 130 9.70 -27.91 -14.84
CA THR A 130 8.69 -28.97 -14.77
C THR A 130 8.83 -29.68 -13.42
N GLN A 131 8.26 -29.13 -12.34
CA GLN A 131 8.50 -29.61 -10.98
C GLN A 131 7.89 -31.01 -10.81
N ARG A 132 8.74 -32.02 -10.98
CA ARG A 132 8.54 -33.38 -10.43
C ARG A 132 8.47 -33.25 -8.91
N TYR A 133 7.27 -33.02 -8.37
CA TYR A 133 7.04 -33.06 -6.94
C TYR A 133 7.49 -34.42 -6.41
N LYS A 134 8.61 -34.45 -5.67
CA LYS A 134 9.04 -35.65 -4.96
C LYS A 134 8.04 -35.90 -3.83
N ARG A 135 7.16 -36.88 -4.04
CA ARG A 135 6.34 -37.45 -2.96
C ARG A 135 7.29 -38.17 -2.00
N ASP A 136 6.98 -38.13 -0.71
CA ASP A 136 7.68 -38.99 0.23
C ASP A 136 7.28 -40.46 0.01
N ALA A 137 7.93 -41.36 0.74
CA ALA A 137 7.69 -42.81 0.64
C ALA A 137 6.22 -43.21 0.92
N ASN A 138 5.43 -42.33 1.54
CA ASN A 138 4.03 -42.54 1.90
C ASN A 138 3.06 -41.83 0.94
N GLY A 139 3.56 -41.23 -0.15
CA GLY A 139 2.74 -40.56 -1.15
C GLY A 139 2.30 -39.14 -0.78
N HIS A 140 2.71 -38.61 0.37
CA HIS A 140 2.46 -37.22 0.73
C HIS A 140 3.41 -36.30 -0.03
N ARG A 141 2.92 -35.11 -0.40
CA ARG A 141 3.80 -34.05 -0.88
C ARG A 141 4.70 -33.69 0.29
N LYS A 142 6.02 -33.84 0.14
CA LYS A 142 6.98 -33.30 1.11
C LYS A 142 6.63 -31.84 1.35
N ASP A 143 6.32 -31.48 2.60
CA ASP A 143 5.98 -30.12 3.07
C ASP A 143 7.18 -29.17 2.94
N GLN A 144 7.65 -28.96 1.72
CA GLN A 144 8.48 -27.82 1.39
C GLN A 144 7.55 -26.63 1.29
N GLN A 145 7.53 -25.79 2.33
CA GLN A 145 6.84 -24.50 2.29
C GLN A 145 7.11 -23.83 0.94
N SER A 146 6.03 -23.52 0.22
CA SER A 146 6.13 -23.02 -1.13
C SER A 146 7.02 -21.76 -1.15
N PRO A 147 7.88 -21.53 -2.16
CA PRO A 147 8.76 -20.36 -2.20
C PRO A 147 8.06 -19.02 -1.96
N SER A 148 6.79 -18.90 -2.38
CA SER A 148 5.94 -17.73 -2.11
C SER A 148 5.64 -17.56 -0.61
N ARG A 149 5.44 -18.65 0.13
CA ARG A 149 5.27 -18.61 1.59
C ARG A 149 6.54 -18.19 2.29
N LYS A 150 7.71 -18.66 1.85
CA LYS A 150 9.01 -18.20 2.38
C LYS A 150 9.21 -16.70 2.16
N LEU A 151 8.89 -16.20 0.96
CA LEU A 151 8.95 -14.76 0.68
C LEU A 151 8.00 -13.97 1.61
N GLN A 152 6.77 -14.45 1.83
CA GLN A 152 5.85 -13.79 2.77
C GLN A 152 6.42 -13.69 4.19
N LEU A 153 7.09 -14.76 4.68
CA LEU A 153 7.74 -14.75 5.98
C LEU A 153 8.91 -13.75 6.03
N VAL A 154 9.73 -13.69 4.97
CA VAL A 154 10.82 -12.71 4.86
C VAL A 154 10.29 -11.28 4.92
N ILE A 155 9.22 -10.98 4.18
CA ILE A 155 8.57 -9.66 4.21
C ILE A 155 7.99 -9.36 5.59
N GLN A 156 7.35 -10.34 6.23
CA GLN A 156 6.84 -10.19 7.58
C GLN A 156 7.95 -9.87 8.59
N SER A 157 9.09 -10.56 8.51
CA SER A 157 10.25 -10.29 9.36
C SER A 157 10.86 -8.92 9.10
N LEU A 158 10.94 -8.49 7.84
CA LEU A 158 11.42 -7.15 7.49
C LEU A 158 10.51 -6.05 8.06
N LEU A 159 9.18 -6.19 7.94
CA LEU A 159 8.23 -5.21 8.48
C LEU A 159 8.22 -5.20 10.01
N LEU A 160 8.42 -6.35 10.66
CA LEU A 160 8.61 -6.41 12.11
C LEU A 160 9.89 -5.70 12.54
N LEU A 161 11.00 -5.90 11.83
CA LEU A 161 12.25 -5.18 12.08
C LEU A 161 12.04 -3.67 11.98
N LEU A 162 11.39 -3.20 10.91
CA LEU A 162 11.09 -1.78 10.72
C LEU A 162 10.19 -1.24 11.84
N SER A 163 9.16 -1.99 12.24
CA SER A 163 8.28 -1.61 13.35
C SER A 163 9.06 -1.46 14.67
N ASN A 164 9.99 -2.38 14.95
CA ASN A 164 10.86 -2.28 16.12
C ASN A 164 11.79 -1.06 16.05
N GLU A 165 12.36 -0.77 14.88
CA GLU A 165 13.20 0.43 14.70
C GLU A 165 12.37 1.72 14.85
N CYS A 166 11.13 1.75 14.36
CA CYS A 166 10.21 2.87 14.60
C CYS A 166 10.06 3.14 16.10
N GLN A 167 9.76 2.11 16.89
CA GLN A 167 9.53 2.24 18.33
C GLN A 167 10.81 2.63 19.08
N LYS A 168 11.94 2.04 18.70
CA LYS A 168 13.24 2.23 19.35
C LYS A 168 13.82 3.63 19.14
N HIS A 169 13.70 4.18 17.94
CA HIS A 169 14.29 5.48 17.58
C HIS A 169 13.27 6.62 17.49
N ASP A 170 12.00 6.31 17.76
CA ASP A 170 10.90 7.26 17.67
C ASP A 170 10.84 7.95 16.31
N LEU A 171 10.80 7.12 15.25
CA LEU A 171 10.67 7.56 13.87
C LEU A 171 9.39 7.04 13.23
N ILE A 172 9.06 7.62 12.08
CA ILE A 172 7.98 7.18 11.21
C ILE A 172 8.60 6.43 10.05
N VAL A 173 8.14 5.21 9.76
CA VAL A 173 8.48 4.51 8.51
C VAL A 173 7.24 4.45 7.63
N ILE A 174 7.41 4.72 6.33
CA ILE A 174 6.33 4.63 5.34
C ILE A 174 6.78 3.71 4.21
N THR A 175 6.03 2.64 3.97
CA THR A 175 6.17 1.87 2.73
C THR A 175 5.21 2.41 1.69
N THR A 176 5.65 2.48 0.44
CA THR A 176 4.80 2.92 -0.65
C THR A 176 4.74 1.87 -1.76
N GLY A 177 3.72 1.99 -2.60
CA GLY A 177 3.79 1.40 -3.92
C GLY A 177 2.50 1.42 -4.71
N LYS A 178 2.52 0.73 -5.85
CA LYS A 178 1.45 0.82 -6.84
C LYS A 178 0.34 -0.20 -6.60
N MET A 179 -0.85 0.14 -7.06
CA MET A 179 -1.95 -0.79 -7.24
C MET A 179 -1.84 -1.48 -8.61
N VAL A 180 -2.37 -2.69 -8.69
CA VAL A 180 -2.38 -3.53 -9.90
C VAL A 180 -3.78 -4.00 -10.23
N ASN A 181 -4.02 -4.26 -11.51
CA ASN A 181 -5.28 -4.82 -11.97
C ASN A 181 -5.37 -6.31 -11.58
N MET A 182 -6.45 -6.65 -10.87
CA MET A 182 -6.87 -8.01 -10.63
C MET A 182 -8.12 -8.28 -11.46
N SER A 183 -8.07 -9.32 -12.29
CA SER A 183 -9.22 -9.78 -13.06
C SER A 183 -9.90 -10.93 -12.32
N GLN A 184 -11.19 -10.80 -12.06
CA GLN A 184 -12.04 -11.84 -11.49
C GLN A 184 -13.15 -12.18 -12.49
N ARG A 185 -13.30 -13.46 -12.80
CA ARG A 185 -14.38 -13.95 -13.65
C ARG A 185 -15.52 -14.45 -12.77
N PHE A 186 -16.71 -13.92 -12.98
CA PHE A 186 -17.94 -14.36 -12.35
C PHE A 186 -18.75 -15.15 -13.36
N PHE A 187 -19.32 -16.27 -12.93
CA PHE A 187 -20.23 -17.08 -13.73
C PHE A 187 -21.65 -16.82 -13.23
N SER A 188 -22.51 -16.36 -14.12
CA SER A 188 -23.93 -16.30 -13.87
C SER A 188 -24.46 -17.73 -13.88
N LYS A 189 -24.94 -18.25 -12.74
CA LYS A 189 -25.75 -19.47 -12.74
C LYS A 189 -27.17 -19.10 -13.15
N SER A 190 -27.51 -19.26 -14.43
CA SER A 190 -28.87 -19.08 -14.92
C SER A 190 -29.78 -20.25 -14.54
N ARG A 191 -30.38 -20.20 -13.33
CA ARG A 191 -31.49 -21.07 -12.84
C ARG A 191 -31.25 -22.60 -12.83
N PRO A 192 -31.99 -23.36 -12.00
CA PRO A 192 -31.87 -24.83 -11.99
C PRO A 192 -32.49 -25.42 -13.25
N ALA A 193 -31.78 -26.39 -13.83
CA ALA A 193 -32.09 -27.12 -15.05
C ALA A 193 -33.57 -27.49 -15.21
N SER A 194 -34.23 -26.86 -16.18
CA SER A 194 -35.35 -27.47 -16.87
C SER A 194 -35.21 -27.14 -18.35
N THR A 195 -35.07 -28.22 -19.12
CA THR A 195 -34.98 -28.35 -20.57
C THR A 195 -33.68 -27.94 -21.26
N GLN A 196 -33.20 -28.90 -22.06
CA GLN A 196 -31.97 -28.94 -22.84
C GLN A 196 -31.96 -27.84 -23.91
N GLU A 197 -31.23 -26.76 -23.65
CA GLU A 197 -30.61 -25.94 -24.70
C GLU A 197 -29.18 -25.66 -24.23
N GLU A 198 -28.20 -25.69 -25.15
CA GLU A 198 -26.78 -25.47 -24.84
C GLU A 198 -26.63 -24.12 -24.12
N GLU A 199 -26.38 -24.16 -22.81
CA GLU A 199 -26.16 -22.97 -22.00
C GLU A 199 -24.86 -22.29 -22.45
N GLU A 200 -24.97 -21.13 -23.09
CA GLU A 200 -23.84 -20.20 -23.16
C GLU A 200 -23.57 -19.69 -21.74
N ASP A 201 -22.54 -20.23 -21.10
CA ASP A 201 -21.99 -19.71 -19.85
C ASP A 201 -21.65 -18.22 -20.01
N THR A 202 -22.58 -17.35 -19.60
CA THR A 202 -22.36 -15.91 -19.60
C THR A 202 -21.40 -15.56 -18.45
N SER A 203 -20.12 -15.50 -18.79
CA SER A 203 -19.08 -15.10 -17.85
C SER A 203 -18.87 -13.59 -17.91
N VAL A 204 -18.94 -12.92 -16.76
CA VAL A 204 -18.61 -11.51 -16.62
C VAL A 204 -17.18 -11.40 -16.09
N LEU A 205 -16.30 -10.71 -16.83
CA LEU A 205 -14.96 -10.38 -16.37
C LEU A 205 -15.00 -9.02 -15.66
N GLN A 206 -14.79 -9.01 -14.35
CA GLN A 206 -14.58 -7.79 -13.60
C GLN A 206 -13.09 -7.55 -13.42
N GLN A 207 -12.64 -6.32 -13.70
CA GLN A 207 -11.30 -5.87 -13.35
C GLN A 207 -11.41 -4.87 -12.21
N ILE A 208 -10.68 -5.13 -11.12
CA ILE A 208 -10.57 -4.21 -9.99
C ILE A 208 -9.11 -3.89 -9.73
N MET A 209 -8.85 -2.66 -9.30
CA MET A 209 -7.52 -2.29 -8.84
C MET A 209 -7.34 -2.65 -7.37
N VAL A 210 -6.23 -3.32 -7.06
CA VAL A 210 -5.90 -3.72 -5.68
C VAL A 210 -4.46 -3.36 -5.34
N PRO A 211 -4.15 -3.04 -4.07
CA PRO A 211 -2.77 -2.93 -3.62
C PRO A 211 -2.01 -4.23 -3.85
N ILE A 212 -0.76 -4.13 -4.31
CA ILE A 212 0.13 -5.29 -4.50
C ILE A 212 0.36 -6.05 -3.19
N LEU A 213 0.48 -5.33 -2.07
CA LEU A 213 0.50 -5.92 -0.73
C LEU A 213 -0.94 -6.07 -0.23
N PRO A 214 -1.50 -7.30 -0.17
CA PRO A 214 -2.83 -7.55 0.34
C PRO A 214 -3.14 -6.81 1.65
N LEU A 215 -4.34 -6.24 1.71
CA LEU A 215 -4.87 -5.56 2.90
C LEU A 215 -5.06 -6.52 4.09
N ASN A 216 -5.22 -7.82 3.82
CA ASN A 216 -5.46 -8.88 4.82
C ASN A 216 -4.28 -9.87 4.90
N GLY A 217 -3.08 -9.43 4.49
CA GLY A 217 -1.88 -10.25 4.57
C GLY A 217 -1.38 -10.45 6.00
N PRO A 218 -0.44 -11.39 6.24
CA PRO A 218 0.14 -11.65 7.56
C PRO A 218 0.92 -10.46 8.15
N TRP A 219 1.22 -9.45 7.35
CA TRP A 219 1.85 -8.19 7.74
C TRP A 219 0.86 -7.08 8.08
N SER A 220 -0.45 -7.27 7.91
CA SER A 220 -1.42 -6.18 8.08
C SER A 220 -1.38 -5.59 9.49
N GLY A 221 -1.08 -6.40 10.50
CA GLY A 221 -0.95 -5.95 11.89
C GLY A 221 0.33 -5.17 12.21
N GLN A 222 1.28 -5.07 11.29
CA GLN A 222 2.50 -4.26 11.50
C GLN A 222 2.27 -2.78 11.15
N TYR A 223 1.26 -2.48 10.35
CA TYR A 223 0.93 -1.12 9.95
C TYR A 223 -0.09 -0.52 10.91
N ALA A 224 0.18 0.68 11.41
CA ALA A 224 -0.78 1.44 12.20
C ALA A 224 -1.99 1.85 11.33
N LYS A 225 -1.70 2.43 10.16
CA LYS A 225 -2.71 2.79 9.15
C LYS A 225 -2.18 2.53 7.75
N ARG A 226 -3.10 2.20 6.85
CA ARG A 226 -2.81 1.98 5.42
C ARG A 226 -3.71 2.87 4.58
N LEU A 227 -3.10 3.69 3.73
CA LEU A 227 -3.78 4.56 2.79
C LEU A 227 -3.80 3.90 1.41
N VAL A 228 -4.96 3.90 0.77
CA VAL A 228 -5.14 3.54 -0.63
C VAL A 228 -5.58 4.80 -1.38
N LEU A 229 -4.70 5.33 -2.23
CA LEU A 229 -4.94 6.52 -3.04
C LEU A 229 -5.49 6.10 -4.39
N TYR A 230 -6.65 6.63 -4.75
CA TYR A 230 -7.33 6.36 -6.01
C TYR A 230 -7.80 7.65 -6.66
N LYS A 231 -8.47 7.52 -7.81
CA LYS A 231 -9.14 8.63 -8.50
C LYS A 231 -10.62 8.29 -8.57
N ASP A 232 -11.46 9.27 -8.30
CA ASP A 232 -12.91 9.11 -8.42
C ASP A 232 -13.54 10.35 -9.06
N TRP A 233 -14.74 10.17 -9.58
CA TRP A 233 -15.57 11.27 -10.05
C TRP A 233 -16.17 12.01 -8.86
N VAL A 234 -16.07 13.33 -8.89
CA VAL A 234 -16.62 14.23 -7.88
C VAL A 234 -17.54 15.22 -8.58
N LYS A 235 -18.78 15.30 -8.12
CA LYS A 235 -19.75 16.30 -8.56
C LYS A 235 -19.44 17.64 -7.90
N ASP A 236 -19.62 18.74 -8.62
CA ASP A 236 -19.51 20.09 -8.05
C ASP A 236 -20.40 20.20 -6.78
N GLY A 237 -19.78 20.35 -5.60
CA GLY A 237 -20.48 20.36 -4.30
C GLY A 237 -20.15 19.23 -3.31
N ASN A 238 -19.00 18.57 -3.44
CA ASN A 238 -18.33 17.70 -2.43
C ASN A 238 -18.75 16.23 -2.30
N GLN A 239 -19.62 15.70 -3.17
CA GLN A 239 -19.92 14.26 -3.15
C GLN A 239 -19.04 13.51 -4.15
N ALA A 240 -18.17 12.65 -3.63
CA ALA A 240 -17.38 11.70 -4.40
C ALA A 240 -18.18 10.43 -4.71
N GLY A 241 -17.93 9.85 -5.87
CA GLY A 241 -18.51 8.59 -6.32
C GLY A 241 -19.84 8.72 -7.04
N LEU A 242 -20.33 7.57 -7.52
CA LEU A 242 -21.59 7.47 -8.25
C LEU A 242 -22.78 7.35 -7.26
N ASP A 243 -23.54 8.42 -7.07
CA ASP A 243 -24.94 8.41 -6.61
C ASP A 243 -25.85 7.38 -7.32
N LYS A 244 -26.18 6.30 -6.61
CA LYS A 244 -27.05 5.22 -7.10
C LYS A 244 -28.46 5.66 -7.51
N SER A 245 -28.90 6.87 -7.15
CA SER A 245 -30.18 7.42 -7.58
C SER A 245 -30.16 7.97 -9.02
N LEU A 246 -28.97 8.18 -9.60
CA LEU A 246 -28.79 8.68 -10.95
C LEU A 246 -28.64 7.54 -11.96
N THR A 247 -29.20 7.73 -13.15
CA THR A 247 -29.03 6.81 -14.28
C THR A 247 -27.71 7.07 -15.00
N ILE A 248 -27.27 6.12 -15.84
CA ILE A 248 -26.09 6.30 -16.70
C ILE A 248 -26.22 7.56 -17.59
N VAL A 249 -27.43 7.83 -18.10
CA VAL A 249 -27.69 9.01 -18.94
C VAL A 249 -27.49 10.30 -18.15
N ASP A 250 -27.92 10.34 -16.89
CA ASP A 250 -27.71 11.49 -16.01
C ASP A 250 -26.21 11.74 -15.79
N TYR A 251 -25.43 10.68 -15.58
CA TYR A 251 -23.97 10.82 -15.46
C TYR A 251 -23.32 11.35 -16.71
N ILE A 252 -23.74 10.88 -17.89
CA ILE A 252 -23.21 11.38 -19.16
C ILE A 252 -23.51 12.88 -19.28
N GLN A 253 -24.75 13.31 -18.97
CA GLN A 253 -25.11 14.73 -19.01
C GLN A 253 -24.30 15.57 -18.02
N LEU A 254 -24.04 15.06 -16.80
CA LEU A 254 -23.19 15.75 -15.83
C LEU A 254 -21.75 15.87 -16.34
N MET A 255 -21.21 14.83 -16.99
CA MET A 255 -19.89 14.87 -17.61
C MET A 255 -19.82 15.87 -18.78
N GLU A 256 -20.81 15.85 -19.68
CA GLU A 256 -20.88 16.77 -20.83
C GLU A 256 -21.00 18.23 -20.40
N LYS A 257 -21.69 18.49 -19.29
CA LYS A 257 -21.83 19.83 -18.71
C LYS A 257 -20.62 20.25 -17.86
N ASN A 258 -19.56 19.44 -17.79
CA ASN A 258 -18.40 19.64 -16.92
C ASN A 258 -18.75 19.79 -15.43
N GLN A 259 -19.85 19.18 -14.99
CA GLN A 259 -20.33 19.19 -13.60
C GLN A 259 -19.78 18.02 -12.77
N MET A 260 -18.96 17.17 -13.40
CA MET A 260 -18.14 16.17 -12.73
C MET A 260 -16.69 16.33 -13.14
N ARG A 261 -15.79 16.13 -12.18
CA ARG A 261 -14.34 16.10 -12.40
C ARG A 261 -13.73 14.88 -11.75
N VAL A 262 -12.64 14.39 -12.32
CA VAL A 262 -11.86 13.30 -11.70
C VAL A 262 -10.89 13.93 -10.70
N CYS A 263 -11.05 13.60 -9.42
CA CYS A 263 -10.18 14.06 -8.35
C CYS A 263 -9.46 12.87 -7.70
N PRO A 264 -8.24 13.07 -7.16
CA PRO A 264 -7.66 12.09 -6.25
C PRO A 264 -8.58 11.87 -5.05
N GLN A 265 -8.58 10.67 -4.51
CA GLN A 265 -9.31 10.22 -3.32
C GLN A 265 -8.43 9.29 -2.50
N PHE A 266 -8.71 9.13 -1.21
CA PHE A 266 -8.07 8.13 -0.37
C PHE A 266 -9.09 7.26 0.35
N LEU A 267 -8.63 6.06 0.71
CA LEU A 267 -9.26 5.17 1.67
C LEU A 267 -8.23 4.88 2.76
N CYS A 268 -8.54 5.28 3.99
CA CYS A 268 -7.77 4.93 5.18
C CYS A 268 -8.32 3.65 5.78
N ILE A 269 -7.42 2.69 6.02
CA ILE A 269 -7.70 1.41 6.64
C ILE A 269 -6.91 1.37 7.94
N ALA A 270 -7.63 1.35 9.05
CA ALA A 270 -7.07 1.13 10.38
C ALA A 270 -7.47 -0.25 10.89
N SER A 271 -6.61 -0.85 11.70
CA SER A 271 -6.88 -2.13 12.38
C SER A 271 -7.10 -1.86 13.87
N ASN A 272 -8.36 -1.66 14.29
CA ASN A 272 -8.70 -1.49 15.69
C ASN A 272 -9.45 -2.73 16.19
N ASN A 273 -8.86 -3.48 17.12
CA ASN A 273 -9.51 -4.62 17.80
C ASN A 273 -10.16 -5.67 16.87
N GLY A 274 -9.59 -5.89 15.69
CA GLY A 274 -10.10 -6.86 14.71
C GLY A 274 -11.21 -6.33 13.79
N GLU A 275 -11.77 -5.16 14.08
CA GLU A 275 -12.69 -4.45 13.18
C GLU A 275 -11.92 -3.41 12.34
N ARG A 276 -12.31 -3.32 11.07
CA ARG A 276 -11.69 -2.39 10.12
C ARG A 276 -12.60 -1.20 9.94
N THR A 277 -12.12 -0.04 10.35
CA THR A 277 -12.77 1.22 9.99
C THR A 277 -12.26 1.66 8.62
N LEU A 278 -13.20 1.99 7.73
CA LEU A 278 -12.93 2.58 6.44
C LEU A 278 -13.30 4.05 6.51
N GLN A 279 -12.33 4.92 6.25
CA GLN A 279 -12.57 6.35 6.13
C GLN A 279 -12.11 6.81 4.75
N SER A 280 -12.99 7.46 4.01
CA SER A 280 -12.70 7.98 2.67
C SER A 280 -12.74 9.50 2.64
N GLY A 281 -11.91 10.09 1.81
CA GLY A 281 -11.97 11.53 1.54
C GLY A 281 -10.90 11.99 0.57
N TRP A 282 -11.08 13.21 0.09
CA TRP A 282 -10.09 14.13 -0.47
C TRP A 282 -10.85 15.44 -0.68
N TRP A 283 -10.25 16.55 -0.26
CA TRP A 283 -10.75 17.89 -0.56
C TRP A 283 -9.71 18.59 -1.42
#